data_AF-A0A842RWG7-F1
#
_entry.id   AF-A0A842RWG7-F1
#
_cell.length_a   1.000
_cell.length_b   1.000
_cell.length_c   1.000
_cell.angle_alpha   90.00
_cell.angle_beta   90.00
_cell.angle_gamma   90.00
#
_symmetry.space_group_name_H-M   'P 1'
#
loop_
_entity.id
_entity.type
_entity.pdbx_description
1 polymer ?
#
loop_
_entity_poly.entity_id
_entity_poly.type
_entity_poly.pdbx_seq_one_letter_code
_entity_poly.pdbx_strand_id
1 'polypeptide(L)'
;MDEKKKGTDIDNSERMDEEEYEPTKDAFMADMNDIEEEIASEAYDLVAHALNLVNSGYYDDAIELFYQAIGLYTQINKNEEVNALKEKLEEIKELKTSHVERDVKVENEIPEGHKIDEIEPISESPEEELISDADFEEIEIEDIDKGEKEEEVEEKIVEGKIQSFIESQKKEQEVSEKAYNYMGKAKDLVEANNFDEGIELYQKALELFKGLNWSHEIGELQKLIIRIKQQKEDFLNRLANEREAREKEREAKEKVEEELEWKAELKQNLEETKKGERLKSLEMQKFEEEQFEREIAKLVDKAERLAREYEISRKKALREGKLLESNPYPKIIEIYEDVRKQLLQKGWKQQASIYRNQVQIYQEKLQKDKKLREIEAKKAARQKEIDEMYK
;
A
#
# COMPACT_ATOMS: atom_id res chain seq x y z
N MET A 1 -43.50 -63.27 -34.84
CA MET A 1 -42.47 -64.22 -35.28
C MET A 1 -41.49 -63.46 -36.14
N ASP A 2 -40.21 -63.69 -35.87
CA ASP A 2 -39.00 -63.36 -36.63
C ASP A 2 -38.59 -61.87 -36.65
N GLU A 3 -37.82 -61.40 -35.66
CA GLU A 3 -36.35 -61.59 -35.52
C GLU A 3 -35.55 -61.23 -36.77
N LYS A 4 -34.84 -60.09 -36.70
CA LYS A 4 -33.50 -59.93 -37.26
C LYS A 4 -32.76 -58.77 -36.61
N LYS A 5 -32.04 -59.12 -35.54
CA LYS A 5 -30.90 -58.37 -35.00
C LYS A 5 -29.81 -58.34 -36.08
N LYS A 6 -29.27 -57.15 -36.37
CA LYS A 6 -27.95 -56.98 -36.99
C LYS A 6 -27.18 -55.98 -36.16
N GLY A 7 -26.32 -56.52 -35.31
CA GLY A 7 -25.28 -55.76 -34.61
C GLY A 7 -24.24 -55.28 -35.61
N THR A 8 -23.84 -54.04 -35.44
CA THR A 8 -22.61 -53.48 -35.98
C THR A 8 -21.77 -53.09 -34.78
N ASP A 9 -20.96 -54.03 -34.32
CA ASP A 9 -19.81 -53.77 -33.46
C ASP A 9 -18.82 -52.99 -34.33
N ILE A 10 -18.82 -51.67 -34.20
CA ILE A 10 -17.76 -50.81 -34.72
C ILE A 10 -16.73 -50.72 -33.59
N ASP A 11 -15.68 -51.49 -33.78
CA ASP A 11 -14.42 -51.47 -33.05
C ASP A 11 -13.84 -50.05 -33.16
N ASN A 12 -14.16 -49.20 -32.18
CA ASN A 12 -13.61 -47.86 -32.05
C ASN A 12 -12.23 -47.98 -31.42
N SER A 13 -11.29 -48.53 -32.18
CA SER A 13 -9.89 -48.65 -31.82
C SER A 13 -9.35 -47.25 -31.52
N GLU A 14 -8.94 -47.05 -30.28
CA GLU A 14 -8.12 -45.95 -29.76
C GLU A 14 -7.12 -45.46 -30.82
N ARG A 15 -7.49 -44.39 -31.54
CA ARG A 15 -6.51 -43.42 -32.00
C ARG A 15 -6.14 -42.61 -30.76
N MET A 16 -5.12 -43.07 -30.05
CA MET A 16 -4.36 -42.16 -29.19
C MET A 16 -3.70 -41.18 -30.14
N ASP A 17 -4.30 -40.00 -30.26
CA ASP A 17 -3.64 -38.85 -30.87
C ASP A 17 -2.35 -38.63 -30.04
N GLU A 18 -1.21 -39.02 -30.62
CA GLU A 18 0.11 -38.61 -30.14
C GLU A 18 0.13 -37.08 -30.27
N GLU A 19 -0.37 -36.39 -29.23
CA GLU A 19 -0.16 -34.97 -29.04
C GLU A 19 1.36 -34.76 -28.98
N GLU A 20 1.89 -34.31 -30.11
CA GLU A 20 3.30 -34.00 -30.30
C GLU A 20 3.69 -32.95 -29.25
N TYR A 21 4.44 -33.40 -28.24
CA TYR A 21 4.86 -32.57 -27.12
C TYR A 21 5.73 -31.43 -27.64
N GLU A 22 5.19 -30.21 -27.66
CA GLU A 22 5.90 -29.00 -28.05
C GLU A 22 6.51 -28.34 -26.79
N PRO A 23 7.80 -28.56 -26.49
CA PRO A 23 8.45 -27.98 -25.30
C PRO A 23 8.45 -26.45 -25.28
N THR A 24 8.26 -25.80 -26.44
CA THR A 24 8.11 -24.34 -26.55
C THR A 24 6.80 -23.83 -25.99
N LYS A 25 5.74 -24.64 -26.01
CA LYS A 25 4.43 -24.27 -25.46
C LYS A 25 4.46 -24.28 -23.93
N ASP A 26 5.13 -25.26 -23.34
CA ASP A 26 5.28 -25.37 -21.88
C ASP A 26 6.13 -24.23 -21.30
N ALA A 27 7.23 -23.85 -21.96
CA ALA A 27 8.04 -22.71 -21.53
C ALA A 27 7.25 -21.39 -21.60
N PHE A 28 6.44 -21.21 -22.65
CA PHE A 28 5.59 -20.03 -22.79
C PHE A 28 4.48 -19.98 -21.72
N MET A 29 3.88 -21.12 -21.39
CA MET A 29 2.87 -21.21 -20.32
C MET A 29 3.47 -20.95 -18.94
N ALA A 30 4.72 -21.34 -18.68
CA ALA A 30 5.41 -21.04 -17.43
C ALA A 30 5.63 -19.53 -17.26
N ASP A 31 6.14 -18.85 -18.28
CA ASP A 31 6.32 -17.39 -18.25
C ASP A 31 4.98 -16.65 -18.12
N MET A 32 3.91 -17.18 -18.73
CA MET A 32 2.57 -16.60 -18.61
C MET A 32 2.00 -16.73 -17.19
N ASN A 33 2.24 -17.86 -16.51
CA ASN A 33 1.82 -18.04 -15.12
C ASN A 33 2.55 -17.08 -14.16
N ASP A 34 3.84 -16.85 -14.38
CA ASP A 34 4.62 -15.91 -13.55
C ASP A 34 4.08 -14.47 -13.69
N ILE A 35 3.70 -14.07 -14.92
CA ILE A 35 3.06 -12.76 -15.17
C ILE A 35 1.66 -12.69 -14.53
N GLU A 36 0.87 -13.76 -14.61
CA GLU A 36 -0.44 -13.82 -13.95
C GLU A 36 -0.32 -13.69 -12.43
N GLU A 37 0.70 -14.31 -11.81
CA GLU A 37 0.98 -14.20 -10.39
C GLU A 37 1.41 -12.78 -9.98
N GLU A 38 2.23 -12.11 -10.78
CA GLU A 38 2.64 -10.72 -10.55
C GLU A 38 1.43 -9.76 -10.61
N ILE A 39 0.60 -9.87 -11.65
CA ILE A 39 -0.63 -9.06 -11.79
C ILE A 39 -1.60 -9.32 -10.63
N ALA A 40 -1.74 -10.59 -10.21
CA ALA A 40 -2.60 -10.94 -9.08
C ALA A 40 -2.09 -10.37 -7.75
N SER A 41 -0.76 -10.34 -7.54
CA SER A 41 -0.14 -9.74 -6.35
C SER A 41 -0.36 -8.23 -6.31
N GLU A 42 -0.18 -7.53 -7.43
CA GLU A 42 -0.41 -6.08 -7.50
C GLU A 42 -1.88 -5.74 -7.21
N ALA A 43 -2.83 -6.50 -7.80
CA ALA A 43 -4.25 -6.33 -7.54
C ALA A 43 -4.60 -6.55 -6.06
N TYR A 44 -3.94 -7.51 -5.39
CA TYR A 44 -4.13 -7.79 -3.97
C TYR A 44 -3.67 -6.63 -3.09
N ASP A 45 -2.50 -6.04 -3.38
CA ASP A 45 -1.97 -4.89 -2.63
C ASP A 45 -2.87 -3.66 -2.77
N LEU A 46 -3.43 -3.41 -3.97
CA LEU A 46 -4.41 -2.34 -4.20
C LEU A 46 -5.68 -2.54 -3.36
N VAL A 47 -6.20 -3.78 -3.30
CA VAL A 47 -7.39 -4.11 -2.47
C VAL A 47 -7.10 -3.88 -0.99
N ALA A 48 -5.94 -4.33 -0.50
CA ALA A 48 -5.54 -4.13 0.89
C ALA A 48 -5.45 -2.64 1.25
N HIS A 49 -4.88 -1.82 0.36
CA HIS A 49 -4.81 -0.37 0.54
C HIS A 49 -6.20 0.28 0.53
N ALA A 50 -7.06 -0.09 -0.42
CA ALA A 50 -8.43 0.41 -0.51
C ALA A 50 -9.23 0.13 0.78
N LEU A 51 -9.11 -1.07 1.36
CA LEU A 51 -9.78 -1.42 2.61
C LEU A 51 -9.32 -0.55 3.80
N ASN A 52 -8.04 -0.19 3.87
CA ASN A 52 -7.53 0.74 4.90
C ASN A 52 -8.09 2.16 4.73
N LEU A 53 -8.27 2.63 3.50
CA LEU A 53 -8.88 3.93 3.21
C LEU A 53 -10.37 3.97 3.58
N VAL A 54 -11.12 2.87 3.34
CA VAL A 54 -12.52 2.73 3.79
C VAL A 54 -12.61 2.87 5.31
N ASN A 55 -11.73 2.20 6.06
CA ASN A 55 -11.71 2.30 7.53
C ASN A 55 -11.39 3.71 8.03
N SER A 56 -10.70 4.51 7.21
CA SER A 56 -10.32 5.88 7.53
C SER A 56 -11.33 6.94 7.05
N GLY A 57 -12.41 6.53 6.37
CA GLY A 57 -13.44 7.42 5.84
C GLY A 57 -13.14 8.03 4.46
N TYR A 58 -12.03 7.67 3.81
CA TYR A 58 -11.65 8.15 2.48
C TYR A 58 -12.28 7.28 1.38
N TYR A 59 -13.61 7.35 1.26
CA TYR A 59 -14.37 6.46 0.39
C TYR A 59 -14.10 6.66 -1.10
N ASP A 60 -13.87 7.90 -1.55
CA ASP A 60 -13.64 8.18 -2.97
C ASP A 60 -12.34 7.56 -3.50
N ASP A 61 -11.25 7.77 -2.77
CA ASP A 61 -9.94 7.20 -3.11
C ASP A 61 -9.98 5.66 -3.06
N ALA A 62 -10.67 5.10 -2.06
CA ALA A 62 -10.85 3.66 -1.95
C ALA A 62 -11.59 3.06 -3.16
N ILE A 63 -12.67 3.71 -3.62
CA ILE A 63 -13.45 3.26 -4.77
C ILE A 63 -12.59 3.24 -6.04
N GLU A 64 -11.73 4.25 -6.24
CA GLU A 64 -10.82 4.29 -7.38
C GLU A 64 -9.85 3.10 -7.39
N LEU A 65 -9.22 2.80 -6.25
CA LEU A 65 -8.32 1.65 -6.11
C LEU A 65 -9.02 0.31 -6.36
N PHE A 66 -10.27 0.15 -5.92
CA PHE A 66 -11.05 -1.04 -6.23
C PHE A 66 -11.32 -1.21 -7.73
N TYR A 67 -11.59 -0.13 -8.47
CA TYR A 67 -11.75 -0.21 -9.93
C TYR A 67 -10.44 -0.60 -10.63
N GLN A 68 -9.30 -0.12 -10.16
CA GLN A 68 -7.99 -0.50 -10.68
C GLN A 68 -7.72 -2.00 -10.46
N ALA A 69 -7.95 -2.49 -9.24
CA ALA A 69 -7.81 -3.91 -8.91
C ALA A 69 -8.75 -4.82 -9.73
N ILE A 70 -10.00 -4.39 -9.95
CA ILE A 70 -10.94 -5.09 -10.85
C ILE A 70 -10.38 -5.16 -12.28
N GLY A 71 -9.77 -4.07 -12.76
CA GLY A 71 -9.11 -4.03 -14.07
C GLY A 71 -8.02 -5.08 -14.19
N LEU A 72 -7.13 -5.18 -13.20
CA LEU A 72 -6.06 -6.17 -13.16
C LEU A 72 -6.59 -7.62 -13.10
N TYR A 73 -7.53 -7.93 -12.19
CA TYR A 73 -8.12 -9.28 -12.13
C TYR A 73 -8.89 -9.67 -13.40
N THR A 74 -9.47 -8.69 -14.11
CA THR A 74 -10.12 -8.94 -15.40
C THR A 74 -9.09 -9.34 -16.47
N GLN A 75 -7.88 -8.76 -16.47
CA GLN A 75 -6.84 -9.10 -17.44
C GLN A 75 -6.39 -10.57 -17.34
N ILE A 76 -6.39 -11.14 -16.14
CA ILE A 76 -5.99 -12.53 -15.86
C ILE A 76 -7.20 -13.49 -15.72
N ASN A 77 -8.38 -13.10 -16.19
CA ASN A 77 -9.62 -13.90 -16.19
C ASN A 77 -10.05 -14.45 -14.80
N LYS A 78 -9.71 -13.73 -13.72
CA LYS A 78 -10.09 -14.05 -12.33
C LYS A 78 -11.49 -13.53 -11.98
N ASN A 79 -12.50 -14.17 -12.59
CA ASN A 79 -13.88 -13.68 -12.56
C ASN A 79 -14.54 -13.75 -11.17
N GLU A 80 -14.13 -14.69 -10.31
CA GLU A 80 -14.68 -14.82 -8.95
C GLU A 80 -14.27 -13.61 -8.11
N GLU A 81 -12.99 -13.24 -8.18
CA GLU A 81 -12.41 -12.07 -7.51
C GLU A 81 -13.03 -10.78 -8.03
N VAL A 82 -13.20 -10.64 -9.35
CA VAL A 82 -13.89 -9.48 -9.95
C VAL A 82 -15.32 -9.32 -9.41
N ASN A 83 -16.06 -10.42 -9.28
CA ASN A 83 -17.43 -10.38 -8.76
C ASN A 83 -17.46 -9.99 -7.27
N ALA A 84 -16.57 -10.57 -6.46
CA ALA A 84 -16.45 -10.23 -5.04
C ALA A 84 -16.09 -8.76 -4.83
N LEU A 85 -15.17 -8.21 -5.63
CA LEU A 85 -14.80 -6.79 -5.54
C LEU A 85 -15.94 -5.86 -5.97
N LYS A 86 -16.73 -6.24 -6.97
CA LYS A 86 -17.92 -5.47 -7.38
C LYS A 86 -18.98 -5.43 -6.28
N GLU A 87 -19.22 -6.56 -5.61
CA GLU A 87 -20.14 -6.62 -4.47
C GLU A 87 -19.66 -5.71 -3.32
N LYS A 88 -18.36 -5.78 -2.99
CA LYS A 88 -17.78 -4.93 -1.95
C LYS A 88 -17.83 -3.43 -2.32
N LEU A 89 -17.65 -3.10 -3.58
CA LEU A 89 -17.70 -1.73 -4.07
C LEU A 89 -19.11 -1.12 -3.95
N GLU A 90 -20.17 -1.91 -4.12
CA GLU A 90 -21.54 -1.46 -3.85
C GLU A 90 -21.78 -1.23 -2.34
N GLU A 91 -21.30 -2.12 -1.47
CA GLU A 91 -21.35 -1.94 -0.01
C GLU A 91 -20.67 -0.62 0.42
N ILE A 92 -19.50 -0.31 -0.15
CA ILE A 92 -18.75 0.92 0.16
C ILE A 92 -19.50 2.17 -0.31
N LYS A 93 -20.18 2.13 -1.46
CA LYS A 93 -21.01 3.25 -1.94
C LYS A 93 -22.20 3.51 -1.01
N GLU A 94 -22.83 2.46 -0.49
CA GLU A 94 -23.90 2.59 0.51
C GLU A 94 -23.40 3.19 1.82
N LEU A 95 -22.21 2.76 2.28
CA LEU A 95 -21.54 3.34 3.46
C LEU A 95 -21.22 4.83 3.27
N LYS A 96 -20.66 5.20 2.11
CA LYS A 96 -20.38 6.60 1.77
C LYS A 96 -21.64 7.45 1.85
N THR A 97 -22.73 6.98 1.24
CA THR A 97 -24.02 7.69 1.23
C THR A 97 -24.55 7.87 2.65
N SER A 98 -24.48 6.81 3.46
CA SER A 98 -24.89 6.84 4.87
C SER A 98 -24.05 7.80 5.73
N HIS A 99 -22.77 7.97 5.41
CA HIS A 99 -21.88 8.91 6.11
C HIS A 99 -22.26 10.36 5.80
N VAL A 100 -22.45 10.69 4.51
CA VAL A 100 -22.87 12.02 4.06
C VAL A 100 -24.22 12.42 4.67
N GLU A 101 -25.18 11.49 4.76
CA GLU A 101 -26.47 11.77 5.39
C GLU A 101 -26.37 12.08 6.90
N ARG A 102 -25.38 11.51 7.60
CA ARG A 102 -25.16 11.85 9.02
C ARG A 102 -24.57 13.24 9.16
N ASP A 103 -23.61 13.62 8.33
CA ASP A 103 -22.99 14.94 8.40
C ASP A 103 -24.01 16.05 8.11
N VAL A 104 -24.91 15.84 7.13
CA VAL A 104 -26.01 16.76 6.82
C VAL A 104 -27.05 16.86 7.96
N LYS A 105 -27.26 15.78 8.73
CA LYS A 105 -28.15 15.83 9.91
C LYS A 105 -27.50 16.54 11.09
N VAL A 106 -26.20 16.40 11.29
CA VAL A 106 -25.47 17.12 12.35
C VAL A 106 -25.47 18.63 12.09
N GLU A 107 -25.43 19.08 10.84
CA GLU A 107 -25.60 20.51 10.51
C GLU A 107 -27.04 21.03 10.74
N ASN A 108 -28.07 20.17 10.69
CA ASN A 108 -29.46 20.55 10.93
C ASN A 108 -29.93 20.31 12.38
N GLU A 109 -29.17 19.55 13.16
CA GLU A 109 -29.33 19.39 14.61
C GLU A 109 -28.30 20.26 15.36
N ILE A 110 -28.15 21.53 14.94
CA ILE A 110 -27.71 22.55 15.89
C ILE A 110 -28.69 22.44 17.07
N PRO A 111 -28.24 22.09 18.28
CA PRO A 111 -29.14 21.92 19.41
C PRO A 111 -29.91 23.22 19.60
N GLU A 112 -31.22 23.17 19.35
CA GLU A 112 -32.15 24.16 19.86
C GLU A 112 -31.91 24.28 21.37
N GLY A 113 -31.17 25.32 21.76
CA GLY A 113 -31.09 25.79 23.13
C GLY A 113 -30.47 24.83 24.13
N HIS A 114 -29.15 24.94 24.31
CA HIS A 114 -28.78 25.49 25.61
C HIS A 114 -29.34 26.91 25.63
N LYS A 115 -30.52 27.03 26.25
CA LYS A 115 -31.00 28.28 26.82
C LYS A 115 -29.82 28.84 27.60
N ILE A 116 -29.10 29.74 26.96
CA ILE A 116 -28.47 30.84 27.67
C ILE A 116 -29.67 31.43 28.41
N ASP A 117 -29.70 31.24 29.73
CA ASP A 117 -30.66 31.91 30.59
C ASP A 117 -30.79 33.34 30.05
N GLU A 118 -32.04 33.68 29.69
CA GLU A 118 -32.44 34.96 29.13
C GLU A 118 -31.58 36.06 29.72
N ILE A 119 -30.56 36.50 28.96
CA ILE A 119 -30.14 37.88 29.07
C ILE A 119 -31.33 38.60 28.47
N GLU A 120 -32.19 39.05 29.38
CA GLU A 120 -33.37 39.82 29.10
C GLU A 120 -33.06 40.78 27.95
N PRO A 121 -33.94 40.87 26.94
CA PRO A 121 -33.82 41.93 25.96
C PRO A 121 -33.76 43.23 26.77
N ILE A 122 -32.63 43.94 26.70
CA ILE A 122 -32.53 45.31 27.18
C ILE A 122 -33.54 46.05 26.30
N SER A 123 -34.74 46.16 26.84
CA SER A 123 -35.86 46.84 26.24
C SER A 123 -35.41 48.26 25.94
N GLU A 124 -35.59 48.65 24.69
CA GLU A 124 -35.81 50.04 24.35
C GLU A 124 -36.77 50.65 25.37
N SER A 125 -36.30 51.65 26.11
CA SER A 125 -37.10 52.64 26.84
C SER A 125 -37.97 52.10 27.99
N PRO A 126 -37.82 52.69 29.19
CA PRO A 126 -38.88 53.62 29.59
C PRO A 126 -38.28 55.02 29.80
N GLU A 127 -38.59 55.90 28.86
CA GLU A 127 -38.95 57.27 29.20
C GLU A 127 -39.96 57.26 30.36
N GLU A 128 -39.73 58.14 31.33
CA GLU A 128 -40.73 58.63 32.31
C GLU A 128 -41.24 57.63 33.36
N GLU A 129 -40.52 57.47 34.47
CA GLU A 129 -41.18 57.39 35.78
C GLU A 129 -40.49 58.30 36.81
N LEU A 130 -41.21 59.40 37.09
CA LEU A 130 -41.50 59.92 38.43
C LEU A 130 -40.35 59.94 39.44
N ILE A 131 -39.66 61.08 39.48
CA ILE A 131 -39.18 61.66 40.74
C ILE A 131 -40.42 62.14 41.51
N SER A 132 -41.09 61.24 42.24
CA SER A 132 -41.99 61.61 43.33
C SER A 132 -41.25 61.46 44.64
N ASP A 133 -41.41 62.46 45.51
CA ASP A 133 -41.11 62.42 46.94
C ASP A 133 -39.63 62.66 47.31
N ALA A 134 -39.08 63.78 46.85
CA ALA A 134 -38.13 64.52 47.68
C ALA A 134 -38.95 65.43 48.62
N ASP A 135 -38.99 65.04 49.89
CA ASP A 135 -39.41 65.87 51.02
C ASP A 135 -38.75 67.25 50.92
N PHE A 136 -39.50 68.22 50.39
CA PHE A 136 -39.15 69.62 50.44
C PHE A 136 -39.51 70.08 51.86
N GLU A 137 -38.50 70.19 52.73
CA GLU A 137 -38.63 70.94 53.97
C GLU A 137 -39.16 72.33 53.63
N GLU A 138 -40.38 72.60 54.10
CA GLU A 138 -41.08 73.86 54.01
C GLU A 138 -40.26 74.91 54.79
N ILE A 139 -39.40 75.64 54.08
CA ILE A 139 -38.73 76.82 54.64
C ILE A 139 -39.79 77.92 54.70
N GLU A 140 -40.40 78.11 55.87
CA GLU A 140 -41.16 79.31 56.21
C GLU A 140 -40.24 80.52 56.11
N ILE A 141 -40.37 81.31 55.04
CA ILE A 141 -39.75 82.62 54.90
C ILE A 141 -40.73 83.63 55.49
N GLU A 142 -40.44 84.05 56.73
CA GLU A 142 -41.07 85.19 57.37
C GLU A 142 -40.85 86.47 56.53
N ASP A 143 -41.94 87.21 56.31
CA ASP A 143 -41.99 88.51 55.65
C ASP A 143 -40.97 89.50 56.27
N ILE A 144 -39.86 89.72 55.57
CA ILE A 144 -38.92 90.81 55.84
C ILE A 144 -38.90 91.75 54.62
N ASP A 145 -39.70 92.81 54.74
CA ASP A 145 -39.75 93.98 53.87
C ASP A 145 -38.46 94.81 53.97
N LYS A 146 -37.40 94.38 53.26
CA LYS A 146 -36.16 95.15 53.03
C LYS A 146 -35.55 94.86 51.65
N GLY A 147 -35.90 95.68 50.67
CA GLY A 147 -34.96 96.14 49.63
C GLY A 147 -34.95 95.39 48.29
N GLU A 148 -35.50 96.05 47.26
CA GLU A 148 -35.48 95.73 45.82
C GLU A 148 -34.06 95.68 45.18
N LYS A 149 -33.02 95.31 45.93
CA LYS A 149 -31.63 95.12 45.46
C LYS A 149 -31.00 93.79 45.88
N GLU A 150 -31.66 92.97 46.69
CA GLU A 150 -31.18 91.62 47.08
C GLU A 150 -31.76 90.50 46.19
N GLU A 151 -32.97 90.66 45.66
CA GLU A 151 -33.63 89.69 44.77
C GLU A 151 -32.88 89.48 43.42
N GLU A 152 -32.32 90.56 42.85
CA GLU A 152 -31.52 90.50 41.60
C GLU A 152 -30.14 89.86 41.80
N VAL A 153 -29.68 89.72 43.04
CA VAL A 153 -28.37 89.14 43.39
C VAL A 153 -28.51 87.63 43.65
N GLU A 154 -29.63 87.17 44.22
CA GLU A 154 -29.91 85.75 44.39
C GLU A 154 -30.18 85.03 43.06
N GLU A 155 -30.90 85.65 42.12
CA GLU A 155 -31.13 85.06 40.78
C GLU A 155 -29.81 84.78 40.03
N LYS A 156 -28.86 85.72 40.08
CA LYS A 156 -27.54 85.56 39.43
C LYS A 156 -26.69 84.45 40.05
N ILE A 157 -26.86 84.18 41.34
CA ILE A 157 -26.16 83.08 42.04
C ILE A 157 -26.75 81.73 41.64
N VAL A 158 -28.07 81.65 41.48
CA VAL A 158 -28.77 80.42 41.05
C VAL A 158 -28.45 80.10 39.59
N GLU A 159 -28.47 81.07 38.68
CA GLU A 159 -28.10 80.86 37.28
C GLU A 159 -26.66 80.35 37.11
N GLY A 160 -25.71 80.88 37.88
CA GLY A 160 -24.32 80.41 37.85
C GLY A 160 -24.16 78.97 38.34
N LYS A 161 -24.94 78.55 39.36
CA LYS A 161 -24.95 77.17 39.85
C LYS A 161 -25.56 76.22 38.82
N ILE A 162 -26.65 76.62 38.17
CA ILE A 162 -27.29 75.83 37.12
C ILE A 162 -26.36 75.66 35.91
N GLN A 163 -25.70 76.73 35.47
CA GLN A 163 -24.76 76.63 34.34
C GLN A 163 -23.56 75.71 34.66
N SER A 164 -22.99 75.80 35.86
CA SER A 164 -21.88 74.92 36.26
C SER A 164 -22.31 73.45 36.40
N PHE A 165 -23.55 73.20 36.84
CA PHE A 165 -24.13 71.85 36.85
C PHE A 165 -24.32 71.30 35.42
N ILE A 166 -24.91 72.08 34.51
CA ILE A 166 -25.13 71.67 33.11
C ILE A 166 -23.78 71.39 32.42
N GLU A 167 -22.77 72.23 32.65
CA GLU A 167 -21.45 72.01 32.07
C GLU A 167 -20.76 70.77 32.64
N SER A 168 -20.94 70.49 33.94
CA SER A 168 -20.46 69.25 34.57
C SER A 168 -21.13 68.02 33.96
N GLN A 169 -22.44 68.05 33.78
CA GLN A 169 -23.21 66.94 33.21
C GLN A 169 -22.81 66.66 31.75
N LYS A 170 -22.59 67.70 30.94
CA LYS A 170 -22.10 67.54 29.56
C LYS A 170 -20.71 66.90 29.53
N LYS A 171 -19.80 67.32 30.41
CA LYS A 171 -18.47 66.72 30.52
C LYS A 171 -18.54 65.25 30.92
N GLU A 172 -19.41 64.91 31.87
CA GLU A 172 -19.67 63.54 32.28
C GLU A 172 -20.19 62.68 31.12
N GLN A 173 -21.17 63.19 30.35
CA GLN A 173 -21.68 62.52 29.15
C GLN A 173 -20.57 62.26 28.12
N GLU A 174 -19.78 63.28 27.75
CA GLU A 174 -18.71 63.11 26.76
C GLU A 174 -17.63 62.11 27.20
N VAL A 175 -17.29 62.08 28.49
CA VAL A 175 -16.33 61.12 29.05
C VAL A 175 -16.91 59.71 29.04
N SER A 176 -18.20 59.56 29.38
CA SER A 176 -18.89 58.28 29.36
C SER A 176 -18.99 57.69 27.95
N GLU A 177 -19.35 58.48 26.94
CA GLU A 177 -19.42 58.04 25.54
C GLU A 177 -18.06 57.55 25.03
N LYS A 178 -16.97 58.23 25.41
CA LYS A 178 -15.61 57.79 25.06
C LYS A 178 -15.26 56.47 25.73
N ALA A 179 -15.63 56.28 27.00
CA ALA A 179 -15.41 55.03 27.72
C ALA A 179 -16.16 53.86 27.06
N TYR A 180 -17.45 54.06 26.71
CA TYR A 180 -18.23 53.04 26.00
C TYR A 180 -17.70 52.72 24.61
N ASN A 181 -17.23 53.73 23.87
CA ASN A 181 -16.56 53.51 22.58
C ASN A 181 -15.28 52.68 22.71
N TYR A 182 -14.49 52.90 23.77
CA TYR A 182 -13.33 52.05 24.04
C TYR A 182 -13.73 50.62 24.40
N MET A 183 -14.78 50.44 25.20
CA MET A 183 -15.30 49.11 25.53
C MET A 183 -15.81 48.35 24.31
N GLY A 184 -16.55 49.01 23.41
CA GLY A 184 -17.01 48.42 22.16
C GLY A 184 -15.85 47.91 21.30
N LYS A 185 -14.85 48.76 21.06
CA LYS A 185 -13.64 48.37 20.32
C LYS A 185 -12.84 47.27 21.01
N ALA A 186 -12.77 47.30 22.34
CA ALA A 186 -12.07 46.28 23.11
C ALA A 186 -12.75 44.91 22.98
N LYS A 187 -14.09 44.89 22.97
CA LYS A 187 -14.87 43.67 22.73
C LYS A 187 -14.55 43.06 21.37
N ASP A 188 -14.58 43.87 20.31
CA ASP A 188 -14.26 43.41 18.96
C ASP A 188 -12.84 42.81 18.88
N LEU A 189 -11.85 43.43 19.54
CA LEU A 189 -10.47 42.93 19.59
C LEU A 189 -10.35 41.60 20.35
N VAL A 190 -11.08 41.45 21.46
CA VAL A 190 -11.09 40.19 22.22
C VAL A 190 -11.75 39.07 21.40
N GLU A 191 -12.82 39.37 20.67
CA GLU A 191 -13.47 38.41 19.75
C GLU A 191 -12.52 37.99 18.61
N ALA A 192 -11.63 38.88 18.18
CA ALA A 192 -10.55 38.58 17.23
C ALA A 192 -9.31 37.89 17.85
N ASN A 193 -9.36 37.49 19.13
CA ASN A 193 -8.23 36.97 19.92
C ASN A 193 -7.04 37.93 20.10
N ASN A 194 -7.23 39.23 19.83
CA ASN A 194 -6.26 40.29 20.13
C ASN A 194 -6.40 40.74 21.60
N PHE A 195 -6.19 39.79 22.52
CA PHE A 195 -6.45 39.97 23.95
C PHE A 195 -5.67 41.14 24.56
N ASP A 196 -4.42 41.35 24.14
CA ASP A 196 -3.57 42.41 24.68
C ASP A 196 -4.09 43.81 24.36
N GLU A 197 -4.38 44.07 23.08
CA GLU A 197 -4.94 45.34 22.63
C GLU A 197 -6.34 45.57 23.21
N GLY A 198 -7.16 44.52 23.31
CA GLY A 198 -8.46 44.56 23.97
C GLY A 198 -8.35 44.93 25.46
N ILE A 199 -7.45 44.29 26.21
CA ILE A 199 -7.19 44.61 27.62
C ILE A 199 -6.72 46.06 27.78
N GLU A 200 -5.85 46.56 26.90
CA GLU A 200 -5.39 47.95 26.93
C GLU A 200 -6.55 48.94 26.73
N LEU A 201 -7.47 48.67 25.79
CA LEU A 201 -8.64 49.52 25.58
C LEU A 201 -9.61 49.50 26.78
N TYR A 202 -9.81 48.33 27.40
CA TYR A 202 -10.58 48.24 28.64
C TYR A 202 -9.93 49.00 29.80
N GLN A 203 -8.60 49.00 29.89
CA GLN A 203 -7.87 49.81 30.88
C GLN A 203 -8.07 51.31 30.67
N LYS A 204 -8.07 51.79 29.42
CA LYS A 204 -8.37 53.19 29.09
C LYS A 204 -9.79 53.58 29.49
N ALA A 205 -10.78 52.74 29.22
CA ALA A 205 -12.16 52.95 29.67
C ALA A 205 -12.26 53.02 31.21
N LEU A 206 -11.51 52.15 31.90
CA LEU A 206 -11.46 52.11 33.37
C LEU A 206 -10.86 53.38 33.99
N GLU A 207 -9.87 53.99 33.34
CA GLU A 207 -9.32 55.29 33.75
C GLU A 207 -10.34 56.42 33.62
N LEU A 208 -11.15 56.42 32.55
CA LEU A 208 -12.23 57.39 32.36
C LEU A 208 -13.31 57.25 33.44
N PHE A 209 -13.77 56.03 33.74
CA PHE A 209 -14.75 55.80 34.82
C PHE A 209 -14.24 56.15 36.22
N LYS A 210 -12.94 55.97 36.48
CA LYS A 210 -12.31 56.45 37.73
C LYS A 210 -12.38 57.97 37.86
N GLY A 211 -12.21 58.70 36.75
CA GLY A 211 -12.37 60.15 36.72
C GLY A 211 -13.80 60.61 37.06
N LEU A 212 -14.81 59.79 36.73
CA LEU A 212 -16.22 60.04 37.03
C LEU A 212 -16.68 59.51 38.41
N ASN A 213 -15.83 58.75 39.11
CA ASN A 213 -16.15 58.10 40.39
C ASN A 213 -17.31 57.09 40.33
N TRP A 214 -17.52 56.48 39.16
CA TRP A 214 -18.54 55.46 38.90
C TRP A 214 -18.07 54.08 39.40
N SER A 215 -18.21 53.86 40.71
CA SER A 215 -17.62 52.70 41.39
C SER A 215 -18.14 51.33 40.93
N HIS A 216 -19.40 51.26 40.50
CA HIS A 216 -20.01 50.02 40.04
C HIS A 216 -19.37 49.54 38.74
N GLU A 217 -19.27 50.43 37.75
CA GLU A 217 -18.70 50.20 36.42
C GLU A 217 -17.22 49.86 36.51
N ILE A 218 -16.48 50.53 37.40
CA ILE A 218 -15.08 50.18 37.69
C ILE A 218 -14.98 48.73 38.17
N GLY A 219 -15.85 48.30 39.08
CA GLY A 219 -15.86 46.94 39.61
C GLY A 219 -16.17 45.90 38.54
N GLU A 220 -17.18 46.13 37.70
CA GLU A 220 -17.53 45.22 36.59
C GLU A 220 -16.43 45.13 35.54
N LEU A 221 -15.84 46.27 35.18
CA LEU A 221 -14.77 46.33 34.18
C LEU A 221 -13.47 45.65 34.67
N GLN A 222 -13.15 45.76 35.96
CA GLN A 222 -12.03 45.02 36.58
C GLN A 222 -12.26 43.51 36.49
N LYS A 223 -13.45 43.02 36.83
CA LYS A 223 -13.81 41.59 36.72
C LYS A 223 -13.69 41.12 35.27
N LEU A 224 -14.16 41.94 34.32
CA LEU A 224 -14.08 41.63 32.89
C LEU A 224 -12.62 41.50 32.42
N ILE A 225 -11.74 42.44 32.79
CA ILE A 225 -10.31 42.38 32.45
C ILE A 225 -9.66 41.11 33.02
N ILE A 226 -9.98 40.73 34.26
CA ILE A 226 -9.48 39.48 34.85
C ILE A 226 -9.94 38.26 34.05
N ARG A 227 -11.23 38.21 33.67
CA ARG A 227 -11.79 37.14 32.84
C ARG A 227 -11.10 37.04 31.48
N ILE A 228 -10.85 38.17 30.82
CA ILE A 228 -10.18 38.22 29.51
C ILE A 228 -8.72 37.75 29.63
N LYS A 229 -8.02 38.12 30.71
CA LYS A 229 -6.66 37.62 30.99
C LYS A 229 -6.64 36.09 31.16
N GLN A 230 -7.62 35.54 31.86
CA GLN A 230 -7.77 34.09 32.00
C GLN A 230 -8.08 33.42 30.66
N GLN A 231 -9.00 33.99 29.86
CA GLN A 231 -9.29 33.50 28.51
C GLN A 231 -8.06 33.51 27.60
N LYS A 232 -7.22 34.55 27.69
CA LYS A 232 -5.94 34.63 26.96
C LYS A 232 -5.01 33.48 27.36
N GLU A 233 -4.85 33.24 28.66
CA GLU A 233 -4.00 32.17 29.18
C GLU A 233 -4.49 30.78 28.71
N ASP A 234 -5.80 30.52 28.80
CA ASP A 234 -6.42 29.29 28.31
C ASP A 234 -6.25 29.12 26.79
N PHE A 235 -6.34 30.21 26.03
CA PHE A 235 -6.09 30.20 24.59
C PHE A 235 -4.62 29.84 24.27
N LEU A 236 -3.66 30.46 24.96
CA LEU A 236 -2.24 30.17 24.78
C LEU A 236 -1.88 28.73 25.17
N ASN A 237 -2.44 28.21 26.26
CA ASN A 237 -2.25 26.83 26.69
C ASN A 237 -2.81 25.83 25.67
N ARG A 238 -4.01 26.09 25.13
CA ARG A 238 -4.58 25.27 24.04
C ARG A 238 -3.67 25.26 22.81
N LEU A 239 -3.18 26.43 22.40
CA LEU A 239 -2.29 26.55 21.24
C LEU A 239 -0.95 25.82 21.46
N ALA A 240 -0.40 25.86 22.68
CA ALA A 240 0.81 25.13 23.05
C ALA A 240 0.60 23.61 23.00
N ASN A 241 -0.50 23.12 23.61
CA ASN A 241 -0.85 21.70 23.61
C ASN A 241 -1.10 21.17 22.19
N GLU A 242 -1.74 21.97 21.32
CA GLU A 242 -1.97 21.60 19.92
C GLU A 242 -0.65 21.46 19.15
N ARG A 243 0.31 22.37 19.38
CA ARG A 243 1.65 22.28 18.78
C ARG A 243 2.40 21.03 19.25
N GLU A 244 2.37 20.75 20.55
CA GLU A 244 3.01 19.55 21.11
C GLU A 244 2.36 18.26 20.57
N ALA A 245 1.04 18.23 20.46
CA ALA A 245 0.31 17.09 19.88
C ALA A 245 0.69 16.86 18.41
N ARG A 246 0.77 17.93 17.61
CA ARG A 246 1.18 17.87 16.21
C ARG A 246 2.63 17.39 16.05
N GLU A 247 3.51 17.80 16.94
CA GLU A 247 4.91 17.35 16.95
C GLU A 247 5.01 15.85 17.28
N LYS A 248 4.30 15.38 18.31
CA LYS A 248 4.22 13.95 18.65
C LYS A 248 3.62 13.12 17.52
N GLU A 249 2.60 13.63 16.83
CA GLU A 249 2.02 12.97 15.67
C GLU A 249 3.03 12.85 14.53
N ARG A 250 3.83 13.89 14.27
CA ARG A 250 4.89 13.86 13.25
C ARG A 250 5.98 12.84 13.61
N GLU A 251 6.45 12.83 14.86
CA GLU A 251 7.44 11.84 15.32
C GLU A 251 6.90 10.40 15.24
N ALA A 252 5.61 10.20 15.51
CA ALA A 252 4.98 8.89 15.38
C ALA A 252 4.91 8.45 13.91
N LYS A 253 4.55 9.37 12.99
CA LYS A 253 4.54 9.13 11.55
C LYS A 253 5.93 8.78 11.02
N GLU A 254 6.95 9.54 11.43
CA GLU A 254 8.36 9.30 11.04
C GLU A 254 8.84 7.90 11.49
N LYS A 255 8.55 7.48 12.72
CA LYS A 255 8.89 6.12 13.20
C LYS A 255 8.21 5.00 12.42
N VAL A 256 6.95 5.21 12.01
CA VAL A 256 6.21 4.23 11.21
C VAL A 256 6.83 4.14 9.81
N GLU A 257 7.22 5.27 9.22
CA GLU A 257 7.90 5.33 7.93
C GLU A 257 9.26 4.61 7.98
N GLU A 258 10.09 4.89 8.99
CA GLU A 258 11.36 4.19 9.22
C GLU A 258 11.18 2.66 9.38
N GLU A 259 10.14 2.21 10.08
CA GLU A 259 9.85 0.77 10.24
C GLU A 259 9.44 0.11 8.91
N LEU A 260 8.69 0.84 8.07
CA LEU A 260 8.30 0.35 6.75
C LEU A 260 9.49 0.25 5.80
N GLU A 261 10.36 1.27 5.78
CA GLU A 261 11.60 1.25 4.99
C GLU A 261 12.50 0.09 5.40
N TRP A 262 12.70 -0.12 6.71
CA TRP A 262 13.48 -1.24 7.23
C TRP A 262 12.93 -2.61 6.80
N LYS A 263 11.60 -2.79 6.86
CA LYS A 263 10.96 -4.03 6.41
C LYS A 263 11.11 -4.25 4.90
N ALA A 264 11.04 -3.18 4.10
CA ALA A 264 11.24 -3.25 2.66
C ALA A 264 12.67 -3.68 2.32
N GLU A 265 13.67 -3.08 2.96
CA GLU A 265 15.08 -3.44 2.79
C GLU A 265 15.35 -4.91 3.18
N LEU A 266 14.76 -5.37 4.28
CA LEU A 266 14.88 -6.76 4.72
C LEU A 266 14.27 -7.74 3.70
N LYS A 267 13.11 -7.41 3.12
CA LYS A 267 12.45 -8.22 2.08
C LYS A 267 13.31 -8.30 0.83
N GLN A 268 13.88 -7.18 0.38
CA GLN A 268 14.76 -7.13 -0.79
C GLN A 268 16.00 -8.00 -0.60
N ASN A 269 16.69 -7.86 0.53
CA ASN A 269 17.87 -8.67 0.85
C ASN A 269 17.56 -10.19 0.89
N LEU A 270 16.37 -10.57 1.40
CA LEU A 270 15.93 -11.96 1.40
C LEU A 270 15.68 -12.49 -0.02
N GLU A 271 15.18 -11.66 -0.92
CA GLU A 271 14.95 -12.06 -2.30
C GLU A 271 16.25 -12.18 -3.10
N GLU A 272 17.19 -11.25 -2.90
CA GLU A 272 18.52 -11.30 -3.51
C GLU A 272 19.31 -12.54 -3.08
N THR A 273 19.24 -12.90 -1.80
CA THR A 273 19.86 -14.14 -1.29
C THR A 273 19.25 -15.39 -1.91
N LYS A 274 17.93 -15.48 -2.01
CA LYS A 274 17.23 -16.59 -2.69
C LYS A 274 17.59 -16.68 -4.18
N LYS A 275 17.65 -15.54 -4.88
CA LYS A 275 18.09 -15.48 -6.29
C LYS A 275 19.53 -15.97 -6.44
N GLY A 276 20.42 -15.56 -5.55
CA GLY A 276 21.81 -16.02 -5.51
C GLY A 276 21.96 -17.53 -5.28
N GLU A 277 21.16 -18.13 -4.40
CA GLU A 277 21.16 -19.57 -4.16
C GLU A 277 20.63 -20.37 -5.36
N ARG A 278 19.55 -19.91 -6.00
CA ARG A 278 19.00 -20.52 -7.23
C ARG A 278 20.04 -20.52 -8.35
N LEU A 279 20.74 -19.41 -8.56
CA LEU A 279 21.78 -19.31 -9.57
C LEU A 279 22.94 -20.29 -9.31
N LYS A 280 23.41 -20.39 -8.06
CA LYS A 280 24.45 -21.35 -7.68
C LYS A 280 24.02 -22.80 -7.90
N SER A 281 22.76 -23.13 -7.61
CA SER A 281 22.22 -24.47 -7.83
C SER A 281 22.18 -24.82 -9.33
N LEU A 282 21.73 -23.90 -10.18
CA LEU A 282 21.72 -24.09 -11.63
C LEU A 282 23.15 -24.21 -12.21
N GLU A 283 24.09 -23.40 -11.71
CA GLU A 283 25.49 -23.48 -12.14
C GLU A 283 26.12 -24.83 -11.77
N MET A 284 25.80 -25.35 -10.57
CA MET A 284 26.27 -26.67 -10.12
C MET A 284 25.67 -27.80 -10.97
N GLN A 285 24.37 -27.73 -11.29
CA GLN A 285 23.73 -28.71 -12.18
C GLN A 285 24.36 -28.72 -13.58
N LYS A 286 24.57 -27.54 -14.18
CA LYS A 286 25.25 -27.43 -15.48
C LYS A 286 26.66 -28.01 -15.45
N PHE A 287 27.42 -27.72 -14.39
CA PHE A 287 28.76 -28.27 -14.23
C PHE A 287 28.74 -29.80 -14.12
N GLU A 288 27.81 -30.37 -13.35
CA GLU A 288 27.63 -31.82 -13.25
C GLU A 288 27.25 -32.47 -14.59
N GLU A 289 26.36 -31.83 -15.36
CA GLU A 289 25.97 -32.27 -16.70
C GLU A 289 27.17 -32.25 -17.66
N GLU A 290 27.95 -31.16 -17.68
CA GLU A 290 29.16 -31.08 -18.53
C GLU A 290 30.24 -32.11 -18.14
N GLN A 291 30.41 -32.41 -16.84
CA GLN A 291 31.33 -33.47 -16.42
C GLN A 291 30.84 -34.82 -16.91
N PHE A 292 29.54 -35.09 -16.76
CA PHE A 292 28.92 -36.31 -17.23
C PHE A 292 29.05 -36.48 -18.75
N GLU A 293 28.78 -35.44 -19.53
CA GLU A 293 28.96 -35.46 -20.99
C GLU A 293 30.42 -35.76 -21.39
N ARG A 294 31.39 -35.15 -20.70
CA ARG A 294 32.82 -35.42 -20.91
C ARG A 294 33.19 -36.87 -20.64
N GLU A 295 32.61 -37.49 -19.61
CA GLU A 295 32.81 -38.90 -19.30
C GLU A 295 32.25 -39.81 -20.40
N ILE A 296 31.02 -39.54 -20.84
CA ILE A 296 30.40 -40.27 -21.95
C ILE A 296 31.23 -40.13 -23.24
N ALA A 297 31.69 -38.92 -23.58
CA ALA A 297 32.52 -38.68 -24.75
C ALA A 297 33.81 -39.52 -24.72
N LYS A 298 34.51 -39.59 -23.57
CA LYS A 298 35.71 -40.42 -23.41
C LYS A 298 35.44 -41.91 -23.62
N LEU A 299 34.29 -42.41 -23.14
CA LEU A 299 33.91 -43.82 -23.34
C LEU A 299 33.63 -44.11 -24.82
N VAL A 300 32.91 -43.21 -25.49
CA VAL A 300 32.60 -43.32 -26.92
C VAL A 300 33.88 -43.29 -27.76
N ASP A 301 34.77 -42.33 -27.53
CA ASP A 301 36.06 -42.22 -28.22
C ASP A 301 36.90 -43.50 -28.07
N LYS A 302 36.88 -44.10 -26.87
CA LYS A 302 37.56 -45.37 -26.61
C LYS A 302 36.96 -46.51 -27.42
N ALA A 303 35.63 -46.61 -27.48
CA ALA A 303 34.94 -47.62 -28.27
C ALA A 303 35.23 -47.47 -29.78
N GLU A 304 35.16 -46.25 -30.29
CA GLU A 304 35.43 -45.94 -31.70
C GLU A 304 36.88 -46.23 -32.09
N ARG A 305 37.84 -45.88 -31.23
CA ARG A 305 39.25 -46.21 -31.44
C ARG A 305 39.47 -47.72 -31.53
N LEU A 306 38.90 -48.50 -30.62
CA LEU A 306 38.98 -49.97 -30.64
C LEU A 306 38.39 -50.54 -31.94
N ALA A 307 37.25 -50.00 -32.39
CA ALA A 307 36.61 -50.42 -33.63
C ALA A 307 37.49 -50.13 -34.85
N ARG A 308 38.05 -48.92 -34.93
CA ARG A 308 38.88 -48.46 -36.04
C ARG A 308 40.18 -49.26 -36.15
N GLU A 309 40.91 -49.41 -35.05
CA GLU A 309 42.15 -50.17 -34.99
C GLU A 309 41.96 -51.63 -35.42
N TYR A 310 40.84 -52.23 -35.00
CA TYR A 310 40.47 -53.57 -35.41
C TYR A 310 40.16 -53.69 -36.90
N GLU A 311 39.35 -52.77 -37.46
CA GLU A 311 39.00 -52.81 -38.86
C GLU A 311 40.22 -52.64 -39.78
N ILE A 312 41.16 -51.77 -39.40
CA ILE A 312 42.44 -51.60 -40.09
C ILE A 312 43.26 -52.90 -40.01
N SER A 313 43.43 -53.44 -38.81
CA SER A 313 44.22 -54.66 -38.60
C SER A 313 43.62 -55.84 -39.37
N ARG A 314 42.29 -56.01 -39.32
CA ARG A 314 41.56 -57.08 -40.03
C ARG A 314 41.75 -56.99 -41.54
N LYS A 315 41.63 -55.80 -42.12
CA LYS A 315 41.87 -55.59 -43.56
C LYS A 315 43.31 -55.96 -43.95
N LYS A 316 44.29 -55.61 -43.11
CA LYS A 316 45.70 -55.96 -43.36
C LYS A 316 45.93 -57.47 -43.28
N ALA A 317 45.45 -58.12 -42.22
CA ALA A 317 45.60 -59.56 -42.04
C ALA A 317 44.96 -60.37 -43.18
N LEU A 318 43.77 -59.96 -43.65
CA LEU A 318 43.10 -60.58 -44.81
C LEU A 318 43.93 -60.49 -46.10
N ARG A 319 44.67 -59.38 -46.33
CA ARG A 319 45.58 -59.27 -47.48
C ARG A 319 46.78 -60.21 -47.36
N GLU A 320 47.22 -60.48 -46.14
CA GLU A 320 48.33 -61.39 -45.83
C GLU A 320 47.88 -62.86 -45.73
N GLY A 321 46.58 -63.16 -45.89
CA GLY A 321 46.03 -64.51 -45.73
C GLY A 321 46.04 -65.01 -44.27
N LYS A 322 46.13 -64.11 -43.29
CA LYS A 322 46.14 -64.43 -41.86
C LYS A 322 44.84 -63.99 -41.19
N LEU A 323 44.41 -64.75 -40.19
CA LEU A 323 43.31 -64.37 -39.28
C LEU A 323 43.83 -63.68 -38.04
N LEU A 324 43.14 -62.62 -37.60
CA LEU A 324 43.37 -62.04 -36.28
C LEU A 324 42.75 -62.90 -35.20
N GLU A 325 43.56 -63.24 -34.19
CA GLU A 325 43.15 -64.07 -33.07
C GLU A 325 42.14 -63.34 -32.16
N SER A 326 42.36 -62.05 -31.89
CA SER A 326 41.51 -61.27 -30.99
C SER A 326 40.39 -60.50 -31.71
N ASN A 327 39.16 -60.57 -31.18
CA ASN A 327 38.01 -59.80 -31.64
C ASN A 327 37.59 -58.80 -30.54
N PRO A 328 37.67 -57.47 -30.77
CA PRO A 328 37.34 -56.46 -29.78
C PRO A 328 35.85 -56.07 -29.74
N TYR A 329 35.00 -56.57 -30.65
CA TYR A 329 33.59 -56.22 -30.67
C TYR A 329 32.83 -56.51 -29.35
N PRO A 330 33.09 -57.60 -28.61
CA PRO A 330 32.45 -57.81 -27.30
C PRO A 330 32.73 -56.67 -26.31
N LYS A 331 33.98 -56.17 -26.27
CA LYS A 331 34.38 -55.06 -25.40
C LYS A 331 33.78 -53.73 -25.83
N ILE A 332 33.61 -53.52 -27.14
CA ILE A 332 32.94 -52.33 -27.69
C ILE A 332 31.45 -52.33 -27.31
N ILE A 333 30.78 -53.49 -27.40
CA ILE A 333 29.38 -53.66 -26.97
C ILE A 333 29.23 -53.31 -25.48
N GLU A 334 30.11 -53.84 -24.63
CA GLU A 334 30.11 -53.56 -23.18
C GLU A 334 30.22 -52.05 -22.89
N ILE A 335 31.13 -51.34 -23.58
CA ILE A 335 31.27 -49.88 -23.42
C ILE A 335 29.98 -49.14 -23.79
N TYR A 336 29.33 -49.49 -24.91
CA TYR A 336 28.10 -48.83 -25.32
C TYR A 336 26.88 -49.21 -24.45
N GLU A 337 26.84 -50.43 -23.91
CA GLU A 337 25.82 -50.83 -22.94
C GLU A 337 25.96 -50.05 -21.63
N ASP A 338 27.19 -49.83 -21.16
CA ASP A 338 27.47 -49.02 -19.97
C ASP A 338 27.08 -47.55 -20.18
N VAL A 339 27.50 -46.94 -21.31
CA VAL A 339 27.08 -45.58 -21.70
C VAL A 339 25.56 -45.47 -21.73
N ARG A 340 24.87 -46.42 -22.37
CA ARG A 340 23.40 -46.45 -22.42
C ARG A 340 22.78 -46.53 -21.03
N LYS A 341 23.33 -47.36 -20.15
CA LYS A 341 22.84 -47.50 -18.77
C LYS A 341 22.99 -46.21 -17.98
N GLN A 342 24.15 -45.56 -18.07
CA GLN A 342 24.41 -44.27 -17.41
C GLN A 342 23.44 -43.19 -17.90
N LEU A 343 23.19 -43.11 -19.21
CA LEU A 343 22.22 -42.17 -19.79
C LEU A 343 20.79 -42.42 -19.31
N LEU A 344 20.37 -43.68 -19.21
CA LEU A 344 19.05 -44.03 -18.67
C LEU A 344 18.92 -43.65 -17.19
N GLN A 345 19.98 -43.81 -16.39
CA GLN A 345 20.00 -43.39 -14.99
C GLN A 345 19.83 -41.87 -14.84
N LYS A 346 20.35 -41.08 -15.79
CA LYS A 346 20.16 -39.62 -15.88
C LYS A 346 18.85 -39.21 -16.56
N GLY A 347 18.05 -40.16 -17.05
CA GLY A 347 16.78 -39.87 -17.74
C GLY A 347 16.90 -39.45 -19.21
N TRP A 348 18.11 -39.51 -19.80
CA TRP A 348 18.38 -39.11 -21.19
C TRP A 348 17.98 -40.20 -22.18
N LYS A 349 16.66 -40.44 -22.28
CA LYS A 349 16.07 -41.57 -23.01
C LYS A 349 16.38 -41.53 -24.51
N GLN A 350 16.39 -40.35 -25.13
CA GLN A 350 16.65 -40.19 -26.56
C GLN A 350 18.10 -40.57 -26.90
N GLN A 351 19.07 -40.03 -26.15
CA GLN A 351 20.49 -40.35 -26.28
C GLN A 351 20.74 -41.84 -26.01
N ALA A 352 20.11 -42.40 -24.98
CA ALA A 352 20.21 -43.84 -24.69
C ALA A 352 19.69 -44.71 -25.84
N SER A 353 18.69 -44.25 -26.61
CA SER A 353 18.18 -44.95 -27.79
C SER A 353 19.21 -45.00 -28.93
N ILE A 354 19.98 -43.92 -29.12
CA ILE A 354 21.08 -43.88 -30.11
C ILE A 354 22.12 -44.95 -29.79
N TYR A 355 22.54 -45.06 -28.51
CA TYR A 355 23.52 -46.07 -28.10
C TYR A 355 22.97 -47.50 -28.12
N ARG A 356 21.65 -47.70 -27.93
CA ARG A 356 21.01 -49.00 -28.18
C ARG A 356 21.22 -49.46 -29.62
N ASN A 357 21.07 -48.56 -30.58
CA ASN A 357 21.28 -48.88 -32.00
C ASN A 357 22.75 -49.21 -32.28
N GLN A 358 23.70 -48.51 -31.64
CA GLN A 358 25.13 -48.83 -31.76
C GLN A 358 25.44 -50.24 -31.22
N VAL A 359 24.88 -50.60 -30.07
CA VAL A 359 24.99 -51.97 -29.52
C VAL A 359 24.53 -53.00 -30.54
N GLN A 360 23.37 -52.79 -31.17
CA GLN A 360 22.83 -53.70 -32.19
C GLN A 360 23.76 -53.81 -33.41
N ILE A 361 24.28 -52.69 -33.93
CA ILE A 361 25.22 -52.67 -35.06
C ILE A 361 26.46 -53.51 -34.75
N TYR A 362 27.04 -53.38 -33.56
CA TYR A 362 28.23 -54.12 -33.17
C TYR A 362 27.95 -55.60 -32.87
N GLN A 363 26.76 -55.95 -32.37
CA GLN A 363 26.30 -57.33 -32.27
C GLN A 363 26.23 -58.01 -33.64
N GLU A 364 25.68 -57.32 -34.65
CA GLU A 364 25.66 -57.84 -36.02
C GLU A 364 27.07 -58.02 -36.61
N LYS A 365 27.98 -57.05 -36.38
CA LYS A 365 29.39 -57.16 -36.79
C LYS A 365 30.08 -58.36 -36.13
N LEU A 366 29.84 -58.60 -34.84
CA LEU A 366 30.37 -59.75 -34.10
C LEU A 366 29.88 -61.07 -34.70
N GLN A 367 28.59 -61.18 -35.04
CA GLN A 367 28.05 -62.40 -35.67
C GLN A 367 28.63 -62.65 -37.06
N LYS A 368 28.83 -61.59 -37.87
CA LYS A 368 29.50 -61.68 -39.17
C LYS A 368 30.95 -62.15 -39.03
N ASP A 369 31.69 -61.65 -38.04
CA ASP A 369 33.07 -62.06 -37.78
C ASP A 369 33.17 -63.54 -37.37
N LYS A 370 32.26 -64.02 -36.50
CA LYS A 370 32.18 -65.44 -36.12
C LYS A 370 31.98 -66.35 -37.34
N LYS A 371 31.01 -66.00 -38.21
CA LYS A 371 30.75 -66.74 -39.45
C LYS A 371 31.98 -66.76 -40.38
N LEU A 372 32.69 -65.64 -40.49
CA LEU A 372 33.91 -65.57 -41.31
C LEU A 372 35.00 -66.52 -40.77
N ARG A 373 35.23 -66.50 -39.45
CA ARG A 373 36.20 -67.40 -38.79
C ARG A 373 35.85 -68.88 -38.99
N GLU A 374 34.57 -69.24 -38.89
CA GLU A 374 34.12 -70.63 -39.16
C GLU A 374 34.39 -71.07 -40.60
N ILE A 375 34.14 -70.18 -41.58
CA ILE A 375 34.39 -70.48 -43.00
C ILE A 375 35.89 -70.67 -43.24
N GLU A 376 36.72 -69.80 -42.68
CA GLU A 376 38.17 -69.88 -42.85
C GLU A 376 38.77 -71.10 -42.13
N ALA A 377 38.26 -71.46 -40.96
CA ALA A 377 38.63 -72.70 -40.28
C ALA A 377 38.28 -73.94 -41.12
N LYS A 378 37.08 -73.97 -41.75
CA LYS A 378 36.69 -75.05 -42.67
C LYS A 378 37.56 -75.11 -43.91
N LYS A 379 37.94 -73.96 -44.49
CA LYS A 379 38.86 -73.90 -45.63
C LYS A 379 40.26 -74.42 -45.26
N ALA A 380 40.78 -74.01 -44.10
CA ALA A 380 42.07 -74.49 -43.60
C ALA A 380 42.08 -76.01 -43.34
N ALA A 381 40.98 -76.55 -42.78
CA ALA A 381 40.82 -77.99 -42.58
C ALA A 381 40.84 -78.75 -43.92
N ARG A 382 40.05 -78.31 -44.90
CA ARG A 382 40.03 -78.90 -46.25
C ARG A 382 41.39 -78.83 -46.95
N GLN A 383 42.11 -77.71 -46.79
CA GLN A 383 43.45 -77.58 -47.36
C GLN A 383 44.43 -78.59 -46.74
N LYS A 384 44.37 -78.79 -45.42
CA LYS A 384 45.17 -79.83 -44.74
C LYS A 384 44.83 -81.23 -45.23
N GLU A 385 43.55 -81.57 -45.37
CA GLU A 385 43.11 -82.87 -45.92
C GLU A 385 43.65 -83.08 -47.35
N ILE A 386 43.64 -82.05 -48.18
CA ILE A 386 44.20 -82.09 -49.53
C ILE A 386 45.72 -82.30 -49.48
N ASP A 387 46.43 -81.52 -48.67
CA ASP A 387 47.89 -81.63 -48.53
C ASP A 387 48.32 -83.00 -47.96
N GLU A 388 47.49 -83.63 -47.11
CA GLU A 388 47.69 -84.98 -46.60
C GLU A 388 47.43 -86.06 -47.67
N MET A 389 46.47 -85.85 -48.57
CA MET A 389 46.23 -86.78 -49.71
C MET A 389 47.35 -86.75 -50.75
N TYR A 390 48.11 -85.65 -50.85
CA TYR A 390 49.21 -85.48 -51.81
C TYR A 390 50.60 -85.78 -51.23
N LYS A 391 50.69 -86.10 -49.94
CA LYS A 391 51.92 -86.60 -49.29
C LYS A 391 51.95 -88.12 -49.30
#